data_AF-A0A519GP74-F1
#
_entry.id   AF-A0A519GP74-F1
#
_cell.length_a   1.000
_cell.length_b   1.000
_cell.length_c   1.000
_cell.angle_alpha   90.00
_cell.angle_beta   90.00
_cell.angle_gamma   90.00
#
_symmetry.space_group_name_H-M   'P 1'
#
loop_
_entity.id
_entity.type
_entity.pdbx_description
1 polymer ?
#
loop_
_entity_poly.entity_id
_entity_poly.type
_entity_poly.pdbx_seq_one_letter_code
_entity_poly.pdbx_strand_id
1 'polypeptide(L)'
;PSAIDRPTNCISAALLLVVAIAALMQFVGLSMALGAFLAGVLLAESEYRRELETDIEPFKGLLLGLFFIAVGMSIDFGVLIAQPGLMVLLVVGFMVIKLVAIYALAKAMGIPYQERPVFTLLLAQGGEFAFVVFQAAGPNVLPPEVTSLLIGAVALSMLVSPLLLVVLDKWVLPRYSRQAAATTMEEISEQQEPKVLICGFGRYGQIVGRVLWSQGLPVTVLDHDPDSIEALRQFGFRVFYGDATRLDLLRTAGAATARVIVVAVDDVEQSLEIVDLVRENFPQAQILARARNVGHLYQLRDRGVTHIERELFESSLRSARSALEGLGWPAHEARESVMRFRHRNIKLTDDTYPHYKDRAKLIAVAKEGRQQFEDQMAREREERQKRSGVDWGKLEEENRP
;
A
#
# COMPACT_ATOMS: atom_id res chain seq x y z
N PRO A 1 20.58 -29.64 -17.30
CA PRO A 1 21.56 -28.66 -16.74
C PRO A 1 20.84 -27.32 -16.46
N SER A 2 19.95 -27.35 -15.47
CA SER A 2 20.12 -26.70 -14.15
C SER A 2 19.93 -25.19 -14.19
N ALA A 3 18.65 -24.78 -14.17
CA ALA A 3 18.21 -23.41 -13.86
C ALA A 3 18.39 -23.03 -12.37
N ILE A 4 19.35 -23.65 -11.69
CA ILE A 4 19.59 -23.51 -10.24
C ILE A 4 20.92 -22.77 -9.95
N ASP A 5 21.78 -22.55 -10.96
CA ASP A 5 23.11 -21.90 -10.81
C ASP A 5 23.17 -20.42 -11.22
N ARG A 6 22.04 -19.75 -11.48
CA ARG A 6 22.06 -18.37 -12.02
C ARG A 6 22.29 -17.23 -11.01
N PRO A 7 21.72 -17.21 -9.79
CA PRO A 7 21.76 -15.98 -8.97
C PRO A 7 23.17 -15.67 -8.42
N THR A 8 23.92 -16.67 -7.98
CA THR A 8 25.26 -16.47 -7.38
C THR A 8 26.32 -15.96 -8.36
N ASN A 9 26.17 -16.28 -9.65
CA ASN A 9 27.12 -15.85 -10.69
C ASN A 9 26.99 -14.36 -11.03
N CYS A 10 25.77 -13.80 -10.96
CA CYS A 10 25.51 -12.39 -11.27
C CYS A 10 26.10 -11.45 -10.22
N ILE A 11 25.92 -11.74 -8.92
CA ILE A 11 26.50 -10.94 -7.82
C ILE A 11 28.04 -10.96 -7.88
N SER A 12 28.62 -12.15 -8.07
CA SER A 12 30.07 -12.31 -8.12
C SER A 12 30.68 -11.55 -9.28
N ALA A 13 30.02 -11.58 -10.45
CA ALA A 13 30.43 -10.80 -11.61
C ALA A 13 30.26 -9.29 -11.38
N ALA A 14 29.18 -8.84 -10.75
CA ALA A 14 28.96 -7.44 -10.41
C ALA A 14 29.99 -6.91 -9.40
N LEU A 15 30.28 -7.66 -8.34
CA LEU A 15 31.31 -7.30 -7.37
C LEU A 15 32.70 -7.30 -8.00
N LEU A 16 33.03 -8.29 -8.84
CA LEU A 16 34.28 -8.31 -9.60
C LEU A 16 34.39 -7.07 -10.50
N LEU A 17 33.31 -6.69 -11.19
CA LEU A 17 33.27 -5.50 -12.03
C LEU A 17 33.46 -4.22 -11.21
N VAL A 18 32.78 -4.09 -10.07
CA VAL A 18 32.94 -2.96 -9.15
C VAL A 18 34.39 -2.84 -8.67
N VAL A 19 35.01 -3.96 -8.27
CA VAL A 19 36.41 -3.99 -7.84
C VAL A 19 37.36 -3.67 -9.00
N ALA A 20 37.10 -4.19 -10.19
CA ALA A 20 37.92 -3.94 -11.38
C ALA A 20 37.87 -2.47 -11.81
N ILE A 21 36.68 -1.87 -11.84
CA ILE A 21 36.50 -0.44 -12.16
C ILE A 21 37.11 0.43 -11.07
N ALA A 22 36.92 0.09 -9.79
CA ALA A 22 37.56 0.81 -8.69
C ALA A 22 39.10 0.78 -8.83
N ALA A 23 39.69 -0.40 -9.02
CA ALA A 23 41.13 -0.57 -9.20
C ALA A 23 41.66 0.18 -10.43
N LEU A 24 40.91 0.17 -11.54
CA LEU A 24 41.24 0.96 -12.74
C LEU A 24 41.23 2.46 -12.44
N MET A 25 40.25 2.95 -11.70
CA MET A 25 40.19 4.37 -11.31
C MET A 25 41.38 4.75 -10.44
N GLN A 26 41.76 3.89 -9.49
CA GLN A 26 42.99 4.10 -8.71
C GLN A 26 44.24 4.15 -9.58
N PHE A 27 44.34 3.28 -10.59
CA PHE A 27 45.47 3.29 -11.53
C PHE A 27 45.58 4.59 -12.34
N VAL A 28 44.45 5.19 -12.69
CA VAL A 28 44.37 6.47 -13.43
C VAL A 28 44.51 7.69 -12.49
N GLY A 29 44.70 7.48 -11.18
CA GLY A 29 44.89 8.53 -10.18
C GLY A 29 43.60 9.12 -9.61
N LEU A 30 42.46 8.45 -9.81
CA LEU A 30 41.16 8.79 -9.24
C LEU A 30 40.87 7.94 -7.99
N SER A 31 39.89 8.36 -7.18
CA SER A 31 39.56 7.62 -5.95
C SER A 31 38.86 6.28 -6.24
N MET A 32 39.17 5.25 -5.45
CA MET A 32 38.50 3.94 -5.51
C MET A 32 36.97 4.07 -5.33
N ALA A 33 36.52 4.96 -4.45
CA ALA A 33 35.11 5.18 -4.17
C ALA A 33 34.36 5.80 -5.37
N LEU A 34 35.00 6.70 -6.12
CA LEU A 34 34.44 7.21 -7.38
C LEU A 34 34.27 6.07 -8.41
N GLY A 35 35.24 5.16 -8.50
CA GLY A 35 35.14 3.99 -9.37
C GLY A 35 34.04 3.02 -8.97
N ALA A 36 33.89 2.74 -7.67
CA ALA A 36 32.81 1.91 -7.17
C ALA A 36 31.42 2.54 -7.43
N PHE A 37 31.28 3.86 -7.28
CA PHE A 37 30.05 4.59 -7.61
C PHE A 37 29.72 4.50 -9.09
N LEU A 38 30.69 4.77 -9.96
CA LEU A 38 30.50 4.73 -11.42
C LEU A 38 30.10 3.32 -11.87
N ALA A 39 30.74 2.29 -11.34
CA ALA A 39 30.37 0.90 -11.57
C ALA A 39 28.92 0.62 -11.14
N GLY A 40 28.50 1.11 -9.97
CA GLY A 40 27.13 0.99 -9.48
C GLY A 40 26.10 1.66 -10.39
N VAL A 41 26.37 2.88 -10.88
CA VAL A 41 25.49 3.59 -11.82
C VAL A 41 25.38 2.84 -13.14
N LEU A 42 26.49 2.33 -13.68
CA LEU A 42 26.48 1.52 -14.91
C LEU A 42 25.68 0.22 -14.74
N LEU A 43 25.81 -0.45 -13.60
CA LEU A 43 25.02 -1.65 -13.28
C LEU A 43 23.53 -1.34 -13.11
N ALA A 44 23.19 -0.16 -12.56
CA ALA A 44 21.82 0.30 -12.41
C ALA A 44 21.12 0.59 -13.75
N GLU A 45 21.87 0.87 -14.81
CA GLU A 45 21.33 1.03 -16.18
C GLU A 45 21.33 -0.28 -17.00
N SER A 46 21.82 -1.38 -16.43
CA SER A 46 21.90 -2.68 -17.13
C SER A 46 20.57 -3.46 -17.13
N GLU A 47 20.43 -4.38 -18.10
CA GLU A 47 19.30 -5.30 -18.18
C GLU A 47 19.17 -6.22 -16.93
N TYR A 48 20.28 -6.39 -16.19
CA TYR A 48 20.36 -7.21 -14.97
C TYR A 48 20.02 -6.45 -13.68
N ARG A 49 19.62 -5.17 -13.76
CA ARG A 49 19.33 -4.32 -12.59
C ARG A 49 18.41 -5.00 -11.56
N ARG A 50 17.30 -5.60 -12.02
CA ARG A 50 16.29 -6.17 -11.10
C ARG A 50 16.79 -7.41 -10.36
N GLU A 51 17.60 -8.22 -11.05
CA GLU A 51 18.21 -9.42 -10.49
C GLU A 51 19.27 -9.02 -9.46
N LEU A 52 20.15 -8.07 -9.81
CA LEU A 52 21.13 -7.48 -8.89
C LEU A 52 20.49 -6.80 -7.67
N GLU A 53 19.37 -6.10 -7.86
CA GLU A 53 18.64 -5.45 -6.77
C GLU A 53 18.09 -6.47 -5.77
N THR A 54 17.44 -7.52 -6.28
CA THR A 54 16.90 -8.63 -5.47
C THR A 54 18.01 -9.37 -4.71
N ASP A 55 19.16 -9.54 -5.37
CA ASP A 55 20.30 -10.28 -4.84
C ASP A 55 21.13 -9.49 -3.80
N ILE A 56 21.19 -8.16 -3.91
CA ILE A 56 21.89 -7.27 -2.96
C ILE A 56 21.01 -6.92 -1.75
N GLU A 57 19.68 -6.97 -1.89
CA GLU A 57 18.73 -6.61 -0.83
C GLU A 57 19.01 -7.27 0.53
N PRO A 58 19.35 -8.57 0.63
CA PRO A 58 19.70 -9.20 1.91
C PRO A 58 20.98 -8.64 2.55
N PHE A 59 21.92 -8.13 1.75
CA PHE A 59 23.20 -7.58 2.21
C PHE A 59 23.15 -6.08 2.49
N LYS A 60 22.14 -5.37 1.99
CA LYS A 60 21.99 -3.92 2.13
C LYS A 60 22.06 -3.48 3.59
N GLY A 61 21.37 -4.19 4.48
CA GLY A 61 21.40 -3.91 5.93
C GLY A 61 22.78 -4.11 6.55
N LEU A 62 23.50 -5.17 6.15
CA LEU A 62 24.86 -5.46 6.62
C LEU A 62 25.87 -4.41 6.15
N LEU A 63 25.82 -4.04 4.87
CA LEU A 63 26.70 -3.02 4.27
C LEU A 63 26.45 -1.64 4.89
N LEU A 64 25.19 -1.28 5.12
CA LEU A 64 24.81 -0.04 5.80
C LEU A 64 25.30 -0.03 7.25
N GLY A 65 25.19 -1.14 7.97
CA GLY A 65 25.77 -1.30 9.30
C GLY A 65 27.29 -1.13 9.32
N LEU A 66 28.00 -1.76 8.38
CA LEU A 66 29.46 -1.63 8.25
C LEU A 66 29.88 -0.18 7.91
N PHE A 67 29.12 0.49 7.03
CA PHE A 67 29.33 1.90 6.69
C PHE A 67 29.25 2.79 7.94
N PHE A 68 28.18 2.65 8.74
CA PHE A 68 28.03 3.46 9.96
C PHE A 68 29.10 3.18 11.01
N ILE A 69 29.56 1.92 11.14
CA ILE A 69 30.69 1.58 12.02
C ILE A 69 31.98 2.25 11.53
N ALA A 70 32.29 2.16 10.24
CA ALA A 70 33.48 2.77 9.65
C ALA A 70 33.48 4.30 9.80
N VAL A 71 32.34 4.93 9.53
CA VAL A 71 32.15 6.38 9.75
C VAL A 71 32.32 6.72 11.22
N GLY A 72 31.70 5.97 12.13
CA GLY A 72 31.84 6.18 13.58
C GLY A 72 33.28 6.10 14.08
N MET A 73 34.08 5.17 13.54
CA MET A 73 35.51 5.04 13.84
C MET A 73 36.35 6.18 13.24
N SER A 74 35.86 6.85 12.20
CA SER A 74 36.55 7.98 11.55
C SER A 74 36.34 9.31 12.29
N ILE A 75 35.45 9.35 13.30
CA ILE A 75 35.17 10.55 14.08
C ILE A 75 36.21 10.70 15.19
N ASP A 76 36.95 11.80 15.16
CA ASP A 76 37.84 12.19 16.26
C ASP A 76 37.04 12.94 17.35
N PHE A 77 36.62 12.20 18.38
CA PHE A 77 35.90 12.76 19.52
C PHE A 77 36.72 13.79 20.32
N GLY A 78 38.05 13.75 20.24
CA GLY A 78 38.91 14.75 20.87
C GLY A 78 38.69 16.14 20.29
N VAL A 79 38.55 16.24 18.97
CA VAL A 79 38.26 17.49 18.27
C VAL A 79 36.84 18.00 18.57
N LEU A 80 35.86 17.09 18.68
CA LEU A 80 34.48 17.44 19.05
C LEU A 80 34.41 18.06 20.47
N ILE A 81 35.16 17.50 21.42
CA ILE A 81 35.17 17.95 22.81
C ILE A 81 36.03 19.22 22.98
N ALA A 82 37.09 19.37 22.20
CA ALA A 82 37.97 20.53 22.27
C ALA A 82 37.28 21.83 21.81
N GLN A 83 36.41 21.76 20.79
CA GLN A 83 35.76 22.94 20.21
C GLN A 83 34.27 22.70 19.89
N PRO A 84 33.43 22.43 20.91
CA PRO A 84 32.02 22.09 20.69
C PRO A 84 31.23 23.23 20.05
N GLY A 85 31.56 24.48 20.36
CA GLY A 85 30.90 25.65 19.77
C GLY A 85 31.13 25.77 18.26
N LEU A 86 32.36 25.51 17.80
CA LEU A 86 32.69 25.53 16.37
C LEU A 86 31.99 24.39 15.63
N MET A 87 31.93 23.20 16.23
CA MET A 87 31.23 22.05 15.66
C MET A 87 29.72 22.31 15.49
N VAL A 88 29.06 22.82 16.54
CA VAL A 88 27.64 23.19 16.47
C VAL A 88 27.41 24.27 15.42
N LEU A 89 28.26 25.29 15.36
CA LEU A 89 28.19 26.35 14.36
C LEU A 89 28.31 25.79 12.94
N LEU A 90 29.25 24.88 12.70
CA LEU A 90 29.44 24.25 11.40
C LEU A 90 28.22 23.43 11.01
N VAL A 91 27.77 22.50 11.87
CA VAL A 91 26.62 21.62 11.61
C VAL A 91 25.36 22.43 11.33
N VAL A 92 25.00 23.34 12.25
CA VAL A 92 23.79 24.17 12.08
C VAL A 92 23.95 25.10 10.87
N GLY A 93 25.12 25.72 10.71
CA GLY A 93 25.37 26.67 9.63
C GLY A 93 25.19 26.04 8.25
N PHE A 94 25.87 24.92 7.97
CA PHE A 94 25.75 24.29 6.65
C PHE A 94 24.35 23.69 6.42
N MET A 95 23.72 23.11 7.46
CA MET A 95 22.38 22.56 7.36
C MET A 95 21.36 23.66 7.04
N VAL A 96 21.43 24.81 7.71
CA VAL A 96 20.55 25.95 7.43
C VAL A 96 20.75 26.46 6.01
N ILE A 97 22.00 26.60 5.56
CA ILE A 97 22.30 27.01 4.18
C ILE A 97 21.66 26.05 3.18
N LYS A 98 21.86 24.74 3.37
CA LYS A 98 21.26 23.71 2.52
C LYS A 98 19.73 23.72 2.58
N LEU A 99 19.14 23.82 3.77
CA LEU A 99 17.69 23.89 3.93
C LEU A 99 17.11 25.06 3.13
N VAL A 100 17.72 26.25 3.23
CA VAL A 100 17.27 27.44 2.49
C VAL A 100 17.42 27.23 0.98
N ALA A 101 18.58 26.76 0.52
CA ALA A 101 18.84 26.54 -0.90
C ALA A 101 17.90 25.49 -1.51
N ILE A 102 17.72 24.35 -0.83
CA ILE A 102 16.89 23.24 -1.30
C ILE A 102 15.41 23.63 -1.23
N TYR A 103 14.98 24.37 -0.22
CA TYR A 103 13.60 24.85 -0.14
C TYR A 103 13.27 25.83 -1.26
N ALA A 104 14.20 26.75 -1.58
CA ALA A 104 14.06 27.65 -2.72
C ALA A 104 13.97 26.88 -4.05
N LEU A 105 14.79 25.83 -4.21
CA LEU A 105 14.75 24.97 -5.39
C LEU A 105 13.44 24.17 -5.47
N ALA A 106 12.98 23.59 -4.36
CA ALA A 106 11.71 22.88 -4.27
C ALA A 106 10.51 23.77 -4.64
N LYS A 107 10.58 25.06 -4.27
CA LYS A 107 9.61 26.06 -4.71
C LYS A 107 9.68 26.31 -6.22
N ALA A 108 10.88 26.43 -6.79
CA ALA A 108 11.09 26.66 -8.22
C ALA A 108 10.66 25.47 -9.08
N MET A 109 10.84 24.24 -8.58
CA MET A 109 10.47 22.99 -9.26
C MET A 109 8.97 22.64 -9.13
N GLY A 110 8.19 23.44 -8.39
CA GLY A 110 6.76 23.21 -8.23
C GLY A 110 6.37 22.05 -7.29
N ILE A 111 7.27 21.60 -6.41
CA ILE A 111 6.97 20.53 -5.45
C ILE A 111 5.80 20.96 -4.55
N PRO A 112 4.81 20.08 -4.25
CA PRO A 112 3.67 20.42 -3.41
C PRO A 112 4.09 20.97 -2.04
N TYR A 113 3.40 22.03 -1.56
CA TYR A 113 3.79 22.74 -0.33
C TYR A 113 3.90 21.83 0.91
N GLN A 114 3.08 20.78 0.96
CA GLN A 114 3.03 19.80 2.04
C GLN A 114 4.25 18.87 2.07
N GLU A 115 4.81 18.56 0.89
CA GLU A 115 5.96 17.68 0.74
C GLU A 115 7.30 18.41 0.88
N ARG A 116 7.31 19.73 0.59
CA ARG A 116 8.51 20.58 0.70
C ARG A 116 9.30 20.42 2.01
N PRO A 117 8.71 20.46 3.22
CA PRO A 117 9.51 20.37 4.45
C PRO A 117 10.22 19.03 4.60
N VAL A 118 9.56 17.92 4.26
CA VAL A 118 10.14 16.57 4.31
C VAL A 118 11.24 16.43 3.26
N PHE A 119 10.93 16.80 2.01
CA PHE A 119 11.88 16.79 0.90
C PHE A 119 13.14 17.61 1.20
N THR A 120 12.97 18.81 1.74
CA THR A 120 14.07 19.72 2.06
C THR A 120 14.95 19.14 3.17
N LEU A 121 14.34 18.61 4.25
CA LEU A 121 15.09 18.07 5.38
C LEU A 121 15.87 16.80 5.02
N LEU A 122 15.28 15.91 4.22
CA LEU A 122 15.94 14.67 3.77
C LEU A 122 17.19 14.94 2.93
N LEU A 123 17.20 16.02 2.15
CA LEU A 123 18.35 16.38 1.30
C LEU A 123 19.34 17.34 1.98
N ALA A 124 18.98 17.93 3.11
CA ALA A 124 19.81 18.92 3.81
C ALA A 124 21.01 18.30 4.56
N GLN A 125 20.98 17.00 4.85
CA GLN A 125 22.10 16.32 5.51
C GLN A 125 23.37 16.31 4.67
N GLY A 126 24.51 16.07 5.32
CA GLY A 126 25.76 15.79 4.60
C GLY A 126 25.62 14.50 3.79
N GLY A 127 26.16 14.49 2.56
CA GLY A 127 26.16 13.29 1.72
C GLY A 127 27.32 12.37 2.08
N GLU A 128 27.14 11.06 1.91
CA GLU A 128 28.18 10.05 2.20
C GLU A 128 29.46 10.26 1.38
N PHE A 129 29.34 10.85 0.18
CA PHE A 129 30.47 11.24 -0.66
C PHE A 129 31.40 12.26 -0.02
N ALA A 130 30.93 13.05 0.95
CA ALA A 130 31.78 14.02 1.63
C ALA A 130 32.94 13.34 2.38
N PHE A 131 32.72 12.15 2.96
CA PHE A 131 33.78 11.38 3.64
C PHE A 131 34.91 11.03 2.68
N VAL A 132 34.56 10.55 1.49
CA VAL A 132 35.52 10.21 0.44
C VAL A 132 36.32 11.44 0.02
N VAL A 133 35.64 12.56 -0.24
CA VAL A 133 36.27 13.79 -0.73
C VAL A 133 37.23 14.36 0.31
N PHE A 134 36.83 14.43 1.58
CA PHE A 134 37.69 14.99 2.63
C PHE A 134 38.90 14.10 2.92
N GLN A 135 38.73 12.77 2.90
CA GLN A 135 39.85 11.85 3.06
C GLN A 135 40.81 11.89 1.87
N ALA A 136 40.31 12.13 0.66
CA ALA A 136 41.12 12.21 -0.56
C ALA A 136 41.88 13.54 -0.72
N ALA A 137 41.44 14.63 -0.07
CA ALA A 137 42.06 15.95 -0.22
C ALA A 137 43.52 16.00 0.26
N GLY A 138 43.89 15.15 1.23
CA GLY A 138 45.26 15.09 1.76
C GLY A 138 45.68 16.32 2.58
N PRO A 139 46.78 16.22 3.35
CA PRO A 139 47.18 17.24 4.33
C PRO A 139 47.61 18.58 3.72
N ASN A 140 48.01 18.59 2.44
CA ASN A 140 48.42 19.81 1.72
C ASN A 140 47.25 20.68 1.25
N VAL A 141 46.04 20.10 1.16
CA VAL A 141 44.82 20.81 0.75
C VAL A 141 43.95 21.12 1.97
N LEU A 142 43.75 20.12 2.83
CA LEU A 142 42.99 20.26 4.07
C LEU A 142 43.85 19.79 5.25
N PRO A 143 44.19 20.69 6.20
CA PRO A 143 44.85 20.28 7.43
C PRO A 143 44.08 19.15 8.13
N PRO A 144 44.77 18.19 8.79
CA PRO A 144 44.12 17.06 9.44
C PRO A 144 43.01 17.48 10.42
N GLU A 145 43.21 18.59 11.13
CA GLU A 145 42.24 19.14 12.09
C GLU A 145 40.95 19.60 11.40
N VAL A 146 41.07 20.24 10.23
CA VAL A 146 39.93 20.69 9.42
C VAL A 146 39.20 19.50 8.82
N THR A 147 39.94 18.51 8.32
CA THR A 147 39.38 17.27 7.77
C THR A 147 38.56 16.52 8.83
N SER A 148 39.11 16.35 10.03
CA SER A 148 38.39 15.74 11.16
C SER A 148 37.14 16.53 11.57
N LEU A 149 37.21 17.87 11.60
CA LEU A 149 36.04 18.73 11.86
C LEU A 149 34.93 18.54 10.81
N LEU A 150 35.28 18.50 9.52
CA LEU A 150 34.33 18.37 8.43
C LEU A 150 33.69 16.96 8.39
N ILE A 151 34.47 15.91 8.61
CA ILE A 151 33.98 14.52 8.75
C ILE A 151 33.01 14.42 9.94
N GLY A 152 33.40 15.00 11.09
CA GLY A 152 32.54 15.06 12.27
C GLY A 152 31.23 15.81 12.02
N ALA A 153 31.28 16.94 11.31
CA ALA A 153 30.09 17.73 10.99
C ALA A 153 29.11 16.97 10.07
N VAL A 154 29.63 16.26 9.05
CA VAL A 154 28.81 15.41 8.18
C VAL A 154 28.17 14.27 8.96
N ALA A 155 28.94 13.54 9.77
CA ALA A 155 28.42 12.43 10.55
C ALA A 155 27.37 12.88 11.59
N LEU A 156 27.62 13.97 12.30
CA LEU A 156 26.65 14.55 13.23
C LEU A 156 25.38 15.00 12.52
N SER A 157 25.47 15.55 11.31
CA SER A 157 24.27 15.92 10.54
C SER A 157 23.42 14.71 10.16
N MET A 158 24.03 13.57 9.79
CA MET A 158 23.31 12.33 9.50
C MET A 158 22.65 11.76 10.76
N LEU A 159 23.26 11.93 11.92
CA LEU A 159 22.69 11.53 13.21
C LEU A 159 21.53 12.44 13.65
N VAL A 160 21.66 13.75 13.43
CA VAL A 160 20.66 14.76 13.82
C VAL A 160 19.45 14.76 12.87
N SER A 161 19.64 14.45 11.60
CA SER A 161 18.56 14.46 10.59
C SER A 161 17.35 13.57 10.91
N PRO A 162 17.48 12.29 11.31
CA PRO A 162 16.33 11.47 11.73
C PRO A 162 15.64 12.04 12.98
N LEU A 163 16.38 12.63 13.92
CA LEU A 163 15.78 13.30 15.07
C LEU A 163 14.98 14.55 14.65
N LEU A 164 15.52 15.34 13.72
CA LEU A 164 14.82 16.47 13.13
C LEU A 164 13.59 16.03 12.34
N LEU A 165 13.62 14.87 11.67
CA LEU A 165 12.45 14.32 10.99
C LEU A 165 11.34 13.96 11.97
N VAL A 166 11.67 13.33 13.11
CA VAL A 166 10.67 13.06 14.17
C VAL A 166 10.09 14.36 14.73
N VAL A 167 10.92 15.39 14.92
CA VAL A 167 10.45 16.70 15.36
C VAL A 167 9.58 17.37 14.29
N LEU A 168 9.97 17.27 13.02
CA LEU A 168 9.20 17.78 11.88
C LEU A 168 7.83 17.10 11.83
N ASP A 169 7.80 15.77 11.93
CA ASP A 169 6.58 14.97 11.91
C ASP A 169 5.64 15.31 13.08
N LYS A 170 6.18 15.49 14.28
CA LYS A 170 5.37 15.78 15.47
C LYS A 170 4.91 17.24 15.58
N TRP A 171 5.70 18.20 15.08
CA TRP A 171 5.46 19.63 15.35
C TRP A 171 5.17 20.46 14.10
N VAL A 172 5.74 20.10 12.95
CA VAL A 172 5.66 20.93 11.74
C VAL A 172 4.64 20.35 10.76
N LEU A 173 4.65 19.06 10.49
CA LEU A 173 3.67 18.40 9.63
C LEU A 173 2.21 18.60 10.07
N PRO A 174 1.85 18.61 11.37
CA PRO A 174 0.49 18.93 11.79
C PRO A 174 0.09 20.38 11.47
N ARG A 175 1.05 21.29 11.35
CA ARG A 175 0.81 22.68 10.92
C ARG A 175 0.68 22.81 9.40
N TYR A 176 1.45 22.03 8.64
CA TYR A 176 1.31 21.94 7.18
C TYR A 176 0.02 21.21 6.78
N SER A 177 -0.41 20.22 7.56
CA SER A 177 -1.71 19.55 7.47
C SER A 177 -2.87 20.48 7.90
N ARG A 178 -2.71 21.29 8.95
CA ARG A 178 -3.69 22.34 9.31
C ARG A 178 -3.80 23.47 8.29
N GLN A 179 -2.79 23.68 7.44
CA GLN A 179 -2.87 24.64 6.34
C GLN A 179 -3.41 24.02 5.05
N ALA A 180 -3.46 22.69 4.93
CA ALA A 180 -4.35 21.99 4.00
C ALA A 180 -5.83 22.14 4.41
N ALA A 181 -6.11 22.39 5.69
CA ALA A 181 -7.42 22.87 6.13
C ALA A 181 -7.66 24.37 5.82
N ALA A 182 -6.66 25.09 5.28
CA ALA A 182 -6.75 26.51 4.94
C ALA A 182 -6.48 26.83 3.46
N THR A 183 -6.16 25.85 2.62
CA THR A 183 -6.67 25.88 1.26
C THR A 183 -8.17 25.67 1.38
N THR A 184 -8.89 26.78 1.36
CA THR A 184 -10.30 26.86 1.00
C THR A 184 -10.48 26.24 -0.39
N MET A 185 -10.36 24.91 -0.50
CA MET A 185 -11.18 24.16 -1.44
C MET A 185 -12.57 24.35 -0.89
N GLU A 186 -13.38 25.15 -1.57
CA GLU A 186 -14.78 25.43 -1.23
C GLU A 186 -15.37 24.24 -0.47
N GLU A 187 -15.43 24.37 0.85
CA GLU A 187 -16.52 23.75 1.59
C GLU A 187 -17.73 24.33 0.88
N ILE A 188 -18.35 23.51 0.03
CA ILE A 188 -19.70 23.77 -0.41
C ILE A 188 -20.48 23.76 0.91
N SER A 189 -20.65 24.95 1.48
CA SER A 189 -21.38 25.29 2.70
C SER A 189 -22.89 25.08 2.51
N GLU A 190 -23.28 24.19 1.60
CA GLU A 190 -24.63 23.72 1.50
C GLU A 190 -24.68 22.40 2.25
N GLN A 191 -25.23 22.45 3.46
CA GLN A 191 -25.91 21.31 4.07
C GLN A 191 -26.96 20.83 3.07
N GLN A 192 -26.56 19.97 2.16
CA GLN A 192 -27.47 19.18 1.36
C GLN A 192 -27.44 17.78 1.91
N GLU A 193 -28.60 17.13 1.88
CA GLU A 193 -28.87 15.84 2.48
C GLU A 193 -28.57 14.73 1.45
N PRO A 194 -27.31 14.23 1.31
CA PRO A 194 -27.07 13.11 0.44
C PRO A 194 -27.88 11.92 0.95
N LYS A 195 -28.67 11.33 0.08
CA LYS A 195 -29.46 10.13 0.43
C LYS A 195 -28.55 8.91 0.64
N VAL A 196 -27.33 8.94 0.07
CA VAL A 196 -26.35 7.85 0.15
C VAL A 196 -24.97 8.37 0.53
N LEU A 197 -24.38 7.75 1.54
CA LEU A 197 -22.98 7.92 1.94
C LEU A 197 -22.21 6.61 1.66
N ILE A 198 -21.04 6.70 1.04
CA ILE A 198 -20.14 5.57 0.80
C ILE A 198 -18.86 5.78 1.61
N CYS A 199 -18.60 4.87 2.55
CA CYS A 199 -17.37 4.80 3.33
C CYS A 199 -16.38 3.85 2.64
N GLY A 200 -15.33 4.39 2.04
CA GLY A 200 -14.36 3.68 1.22
C GLY A 200 -14.74 3.67 -0.27
N PHE A 201 -13.90 4.28 -1.09
CA PHE A 201 -14.03 4.46 -2.54
C PHE A 201 -12.88 3.80 -3.31
N GLY A 202 -12.43 2.64 -2.83
CA GLY A 202 -11.63 1.72 -3.62
C GLY A 202 -12.46 1.01 -4.71
N ARG A 203 -11.93 -0.09 -5.24
CA ARG A 203 -12.54 -0.87 -6.34
C ARG A 203 -14.02 -1.21 -6.12
N TYR A 204 -14.41 -1.56 -4.90
CA TYR A 204 -15.81 -1.89 -4.57
C TYR A 204 -16.70 -0.64 -4.54
N GLY A 205 -16.31 0.36 -3.75
CA GLY A 205 -17.05 1.63 -3.60
C GLY A 205 -17.20 2.39 -4.92
N GLN A 206 -16.18 2.37 -5.79
CA GLN A 206 -16.23 2.97 -7.12
C GLN A 206 -17.35 2.39 -7.99
N ILE A 207 -17.50 1.06 -8.01
CA ILE A 207 -18.56 0.42 -8.80
C ILE A 207 -19.93 0.77 -8.24
N VAL A 208 -20.11 0.71 -6.92
CA VAL A 208 -21.37 1.08 -6.27
C VAL A 208 -21.72 2.54 -6.54
N GLY A 209 -20.77 3.46 -6.32
CA GLY A 209 -20.93 4.89 -6.55
C GLY A 209 -21.28 5.21 -8.00
N ARG A 210 -20.60 4.61 -8.98
CA ARG A 210 -20.87 4.82 -10.41
C ARG A 210 -22.24 4.30 -10.83
N VAL A 211 -22.68 3.15 -10.31
CA VAL A 211 -24.03 2.63 -10.57
C VAL A 211 -25.08 3.60 -10.05
N LEU A 212 -24.95 4.07 -8.80
CA LEU A 212 -25.90 5.02 -8.21
C LEU A 212 -25.89 6.37 -8.95
N TRP A 213 -24.70 6.87 -9.30
CA TRP A 213 -24.54 8.10 -10.08
C TRP A 213 -25.23 8.01 -11.44
N SER A 214 -25.13 6.87 -12.13
CA SER A 214 -25.81 6.65 -13.42
C SER A 214 -27.33 6.77 -13.35
N GLN A 215 -27.91 6.65 -12.16
CA GLN A 215 -29.35 6.82 -11.90
C GLN A 215 -29.71 8.23 -11.43
N GLY A 216 -28.76 9.18 -11.47
CA GLY A 216 -28.95 10.55 -10.99
C GLY A 216 -29.07 10.67 -9.46
N LEU A 217 -28.61 9.66 -8.72
CA LEU A 217 -28.63 9.70 -7.25
C LEU A 217 -27.36 10.41 -6.75
N PRO A 218 -27.50 11.49 -5.95
CA PRO A 218 -26.36 12.15 -5.35
C PRO A 218 -25.72 11.24 -4.30
N VAL A 219 -24.42 11.02 -4.43
CA VAL A 219 -23.62 10.19 -3.52
C VAL A 219 -22.55 11.05 -2.88
N THR A 220 -22.41 10.93 -1.57
CA THR A 220 -21.26 11.46 -0.85
C THR A 220 -20.30 10.33 -0.52
N VAL A 221 -19.02 10.60 -0.64
CA VAL A 221 -17.95 9.63 -0.49
C VAL A 221 -17.02 10.09 0.63
N LEU A 222 -16.62 9.16 1.50
CA LEU A 222 -15.59 9.36 2.51
C LEU A 222 -14.45 8.36 2.27
N ASP A 223 -13.25 8.85 1.97
CA ASP A 223 -12.06 8.03 1.71
C ASP A 223 -10.79 8.64 2.33
N HIS A 224 -9.82 7.80 2.67
CA HIS A 224 -8.53 8.17 3.25
C HIS A 224 -7.37 8.13 2.24
N ASP A 225 -7.60 7.65 1.01
CA ASP A 225 -6.63 7.67 -0.08
C ASP A 225 -6.66 9.00 -0.86
N PRO A 226 -5.61 9.84 -0.79
CA PRO A 226 -5.57 11.14 -1.47
C PRO A 226 -5.56 11.03 -3.00
N ASP A 227 -4.95 9.99 -3.57
CA ASP A 227 -4.79 9.83 -5.03
C ASP A 227 -6.16 9.63 -5.71
N SER A 228 -7.09 9.00 -4.99
CA SER A 228 -8.46 8.76 -5.44
C SER A 228 -9.29 10.06 -5.50
N ILE A 229 -8.98 11.11 -4.72
CA ILE A 229 -9.90 12.24 -4.50
C ILE A 229 -9.95 13.21 -5.68
N GLU A 230 -8.81 13.52 -6.27
CA GLU A 230 -8.73 14.52 -7.34
C GLU A 230 -9.45 14.04 -8.60
N ALA A 231 -9.27 12.76 -8.95
CA ALA A 231 -10.00 12.12 -10.02
C ALA A 231 -11.52 12.13 -9.76
N LEU A 232 -11.96 11.85 -8.53
CA LEU A 232 -13.38 11.74 -8.20
C LEU A 232 -14.13 13.07 -8.24
N ARG A 233 -13.47 14.16 -7.87
CA ARG A 233 -14.04 15.50 -8.01
C ARG A 233 -14.26 15.88 -9.48
N GLN A 234 -13.36 15.47 -10.38
CA GLN A 234 -13.55 15.68 -11.83
C GLN A 234 -14.78 14.92 -12.37
N PHE A 235 -15.15 13.81 -11.74
CA PHE A 235 -16.37 13.06 -12.08
C PHE A 235 -17.63 13.57 -11.38
N GLY A 236 -17.55 14.67 -10.63
CA GLY A 236 -18.70 15.31 -9.97
C GLY A 236 -19.11 14.65 -8.65
N PHE A 237 -18.35 13.69 -8.13
CA PHE A 237 -18.61 13.13 -6.80
C PHE A 237 -18.22 14.12 -5.71
N ARG A 238 -19.04 14.19 -4.65
CA ARG A 238 -18.67 14.89 -3.42
C ARG A 238 -17.82 13.97 -2.58
N VAL A 239 -16.57 14.35 -2.35
CA VAL A 239 -15.59 13.52 -1.65
C VAL A 239 -15.03 14.26 -0.45
N PHE A 240 -15.18 13.64 0.72
CA PHE A 240 -14.57 14.03 1.98
C PHE A 240 -13.34 13.17 2.22
N TYR A 241 -12.26 13.83 2.64
CA TYR A 241 -11.04 13.15 3.00
C TYR A 241 -11.04 12.81 4.49
N GLY A 242 -10.76 11.55 4.80
CA GLY A 242 -10.36 11.11 6.12
C GLY A 242 -10.90 9.73 6.50
N ASP A 243 -10.59 9.32 7.72
CA ASP A 243 -10.92 7.99 8.23
C ASP A 243 -12.40 7.87 8.56
N ALA A 244 -13.05 6.84 8.02
CA ALA A 244 -14.46 6.55 8.25
C ALA A 244 -14.76 6.03 9.67
N THR A 245 -13.75 5.64 10.45
CA THR A 245 -13.88 5.32 11.89
C THR A 245 -14.11 6.56 12.76
N ARG A 246 -13.96 7.76 12.21
CA ARG A 246 -14.13 9.02 12.94
C ARG A 246 -15.56 9.54 12.84
N LEU A 247 -16.24 9.58 13.99
CA LEU A 247 -17.62 10.05 14.08
C LEU A 247 -17.82 11.49 13.59
N ASP A 248 -16.87 12.38 13.85
CA ASP A 248 -16.92 13.77 13.40
C ASP A 248 -16.90 13.86 11.86
N LEU A 249 -16.06 13.05 11.20
CA LEU A 249 -16.01 12.97 9.74
C LEU A 249 -17.27 12.35 9.14
N LEU A 250 -17.83 11.30 9.75
CA LEU A 250 -19.12 10.74 9.34
C LEU A 250 -20.24 11.78 9.39
N ARG A 251 -20.29 12.61 10.44
CA ARG A 251 -21.26 13.70 10.57
C ARG A 251 -21.08 14.75 9.47
N THR A 252 -19.84 15.20 9.24
CA THR A 252 -19.53 16.18 8.20
C THR A 252 -19.84 15.65 6.80
N ALA A 253 -19.64 14.35 6.56
CA ALA A 253 -20.00 13.68 5.31
C ALA A 253 -21.51 13.44 5.14
N GLY A 254 -22.35 13.89 6.08
CA GLY A 254 -23.80 13.81 5.97
C GLY A 254 -24.41 12.49 6.43
N ALA A 255 -23.72 11.70 7.25
CA ALA A 255 -24.27 10.44 7.80
C ALA A 255 -25.58 10.65 8.58
N ALA A 256 -25.77 11.82 9.20
CA ALA A 256 -27.00 12.17 9.92
C ALA A 256 -28.25 12.25 9.01
N THR A 257 -28.07 12.61 7.75
CA THR A 257 -29.17 12.76 6.77
C THR A 257 -29.23 11.61 5.77
N ALA A 258 -28.20 10.74 5.75
CA ALA A 258 -28.12 9.61 4.85
C ALA A 258 -29.22 8.58 5.14
N ARG A 259 -29.92 8.14 4.09
CA ARG A 259 -30.87 7.02 4.19
C ARG A 259 -30.16 5.67 4.04
N VAL A 260 -29.04 5.66 3.33
CA VAL A 260 -28.24 4.48 3.02
C VAL A 260 -26.78 4.79 3.28
N ILE A 261 -26.11 3.97 4.07
CA ILE A 261 -24.67 4.04 4.30
C ILE A 261 -24.05 2.75 3.77
N VAL A 262 -23.17 2.88 2.77
CA VAL A 262 -22.43 1.77 2.17
C VAL A 262 -21.06 1.69 2.83
N VAL A 263 -20.78 0.61 3.55
CA VAL A 263 -19.47 0.31 4.13
C VAL A 263 -18.70 -0.54 3.12
N ALA A 264 -17.75 0.09 2.43
CA ALA A 264 -17.02 -0.49 1.30
C ALA A 264 -15.49 -0.59 1.54
N VAL A 265 -15.03 -0.33 2.77
CA VAL A 265 -13.63 -0.54 3.20
C VAL A 265 -13.22 -2.01 3.07
N ASP A 266 -11.92 -2.27 2.90
CA ASP A 266 -11.35 -3.61 2.69
C ASP A 266 -10.90 -4.29 3.98
N ASP A 267 -10.45 -3.50 4.96
CA ASP A 267 -10.10 -3.96 6.30
C ASP A 267 -11.35 -4.42 7.08
N VAL A 268 -11.24 -5.57 7.76
CA VAL A 268 -12.39 -6.21 8.42
C VAL A 268 -12.70 -5.48 9.72
N GLU A 269 -11.68 -5.16 10.50
CA GLU A 269 -11.78 -4.49 11.79
C GLU A 269 -12.36 -3.08 11.60
N GLN A 270 -11.83 -2.31 10.64
CA GLN A 270 -12.34 -0.99 10.28
C GLN A 270 -13.81 -1.04 9.82
N SER A 271 -14.17 -2.03 9.00
CA SER A 271 -15.56 -2.24 8.55
C SER A 271 -16.50 -2.43 9.74
N LEU A 272 -16.13 -3.30 10.70
CA LEU A 272 -16.93 -3.58 11.88
C LEU A 272 -17.06 -2.35 12.79
N GLU A 273 -15.98 -1.58 12.97
CA GLU A 273 -15.98 -0.34 13.75
C GLU A 273 -16.90 0.72 13.14
N ILE A 274 -16.84 0.92 11.82
CA ILE A 274 -17.75 1.84 11.11
C ILE A 274 -19.20 1.41 11.31
N VAL A 275 -19.49 0.11 11.19
CA VAL A 275 -20.85 -0.41 11.40
C VAL A 275 -21.34 -0.15 12.83
N ASP A 276 -20.50 -0.36 13.84
CA ASP A 276 -20.84 -0.11 15.23
C ASP A 276 -21.14 1.38 15.47
N LEU A 277 -20.29 2.28 14.97
CA LEU A 277 -20.48 3.73 15.05
C LEU A 277 -21.76 4.20 14.36
N VAL A 278 -22.01 3.69 13.15
CA VAL A 278 -23.18 4.06 12.36
C VAL A 278 -24.46 3.58 13.04
N ARG A 279 -24.47 2.37 13.59
CA ARG A 279 -25.62 1.85 14.33
C ARG A 279 -25.92 2.65 15.60
N GLU A 280 -24.89 3.05 16.34
CA GLU A 280 -25.06 3.78 17.59
C GLU A 280 -25.54 5.22 17.34
N ASN A 281 -25.00 5.88 16.31
CA ASN A 281 -25.20 7.32 16.11
C ASN A 281 -26.22 7.67 15.01
N PHE A 282 -26.47 6.77 14.06
CA PHE A 282 -27.32 7.02 12.90
C PHE A 282 -28.33 5.87 12.67
N PRO A 283 -29.20 5.56 13.65
CA PRO A 283 -30.14 4.44 13.58
C PRO A 283 -31.16 4.54 12.43
N GLN A 284 -31.34 5.73 11.85
CA GLN A 284 -32.19 5.98 10.68
C GLN A 284 -31.62 5.46 9.37
N ALA A 285 -30.30 5.24 9.29
CA ALA A 285 -29.63 4.86 8.07
C ALA A 285 -29.61 3.33 7.89
N GLN A 286 -29.97 2.88 6.69
CA GLN A 286 -29.83 1.48 6.30
C GLN A 286 -28.37 1.19 5.92
N ILE A 287 -27.78 0.16 6.54
CA ILE A 287 -26.38 -0.21 6.31
C ILE A 287 -26.30 -1.29 5.22
N LEU A 288 -25.48 -1.03 4.21
CA LEU A 288 -25.05 -2.01 3.21
C LEU A 288 -23.55 -2.25 3.42
N ALA A 289 -23.17 -3.48 3.78
CA ALA A 289 -21.78 -3.78 4.10
C ALA A 289 -21.15 -4.75 3.10
N ARG A 290 -19.93 -4.42 2.68
CA ARG A 290 -19.03 -5.36 2.00
C ARG A 290 -18.48 -6.35 3.02
N ALA A 291 -18.66 -7.65 2.76
CA ALA A 291 -18.01 -8.70 3.51
C ALA A 291 -16.83 -9.28 2.72
N ARG A 292 -15.66 -9.33 3.34
CA ARG A 292 -14.45 -9.93 2.75
C ARG A 292 -14.59 -11.45 2.57
N ASN A 293 -15.17 -12.10 3.56
CA ASN A 293 -15.34 -13.56 3.61
C ASN A 293 -16.55 -13.93 4.47
N VAL A 294 -16.80 -15.23 4.64
CA VAL A 294 -17.94 -15.76 5.42
C VAL A 294 -17.83 -15.42 6.91
N GLY A 295 -16.61 -15.41 7.48
CA GLY A 295 -16.40 -15.01 8.88
C GLY A 295 -16.81 -13.55 9.12
N HIS A 296 -16.36 -12.64 8.25
CA HIS A 296 -16.75 -11.23 8.28
C HIS A 296 -18.27 -11.07 8.10
N LEU A 297 -18.89 -11.84 7.19
CA LEU A 297 -20.35 -11.83 7.02
C LEU A 297 -21.08 -12.19 8.33
N TYR A 298 -20.62 -13.18 9.09
CA TYR A 298 -21.21 -13.52 10.38
C TYR A 298 -21.03 -12.42 11.43
N GLN A 299 -19.86 -11.79 11.48
CA GLN A 299 -19.60 -10.67 12.40
C GLN A 299 -20.48 -9.44 12.10
N LEU A 300 -20.79 -9.19 10.81
CA LEU A 300 -21.73 -8.16 10.38
C LEU A 300 -23.19 -8.51 10.71
N ARG A 301 -23.56 -9.79 10.60
CA ARG A 301 -24.89 -10.28 11.00
C ARG A 301 -25.12 -10.22 12.51
N ASP A 302 -24.09 -10.49 13.31
CA ASP A 302 -24.14 -10.32 14.77
C ASP A 302 -24.43 -8.86 15.15
N ARG A 303 -23.95 -7.92 14.33
CA ARG A 303 -24.26 -6.49 14.41
C ARG A 303 -25.56 -6.13 13.71
N GLY A 304 -26.43 -7.08 13.41
CA GLY A 304 -27.74 -6.89 12.80
C GLY A 304 -27.75 -6.15 11.46
N VAL A 305 -26.64 -6.18 10.70
CA VAL A 305 -26.64 -5.66 9.32
C VAL A 305 -27.41 -6.64 8.43
N THR A 306 -28.42 -6.14 7.74
CA THR A 306 -29.31 -6.97 6.91
C THR A 306 -28.81 -7.12 5.47
N HIS A 307 -28.16 -6.09 4.92
CA HIS A 307 -27.66 -6.09 3.54
C HIS A 307 -26.15 -6.26 3.54
N ILE A 308 -25.71 -7.49 3.29
CA ILE A 308 -24.29 -7.85 3.31
C ILE A 308 -23.96 -8.55 2.00
N GLU A 309 -22.95 -8.06 1.29
CA GLU A 309 -22.50 -8.65 0.03
C GLU A 309 -21.06 -9.14 0.15
N ARG A 310 -20.84 -10.42 -0.15
CA ARG A 310 -19.50 -11.01 -0.18
C ARG A 310 -18.77 -10.57 -1.45
N GLU A 311 -17.65 -9.88 -1.29
CA GLU A 311 -16.98 -9.14 -2.37
C GLU A 311 -16.65 -9.96 -3.64
N LEU A 312 -16.25 -11.23 -3.48
CA LEU A 312 -15.85 -12.09 -4.60
C LEU A 312 -16.90 -13.12 -4.99
N PHE A 313 -17.98 -13.27 -4.23
CA PHE A 313 -18.89 -14.39 -4.41
C PHE A 313 -19.58 -14.35 -5.78
N GLU A 314 -20.21 -13.23 -6.14
CA GLU A 314 -20.93 -13.10 -7.40
C GLU A 314 -20.00 -13.09 -8.62
N SER A 315 -18.80 -12.50 -8.51
CA SER A 315 -17.82 -12.51 -9.60
C SER A 315 -17.27 -13.91 -9.85
N SER A 316 -16.97 -14.68 -8.79
CA SER A 316 -16.55 -16.08 -8.91
C SER A 316 -17.64 -16.97 -9.51
N LEU A 317 -18.93 -16.74 -9.20
CA LEU A 317 -20.04 -17.46 -9.83
C LEU A 317 -20.12 -17.17 -11.34
N ARG A 318 -19.87 -15.93 -11.76
CA ARG A 318 -19.80 -15.59 -13.19
C ARG A 318 -18.62 -16.29 -13.88
N SER A 319 -17.45 -16.34 -13.24
CA SER A 319 -16.30 -17.08 -13.75
C SER A 319 -16.58 -18.59 -13.86
N ALA A 320 -17.25 -19.18 -12.86
CA ALA A 320 -17.65 -20.58 -12.91
C ALA A 320 -18.60 -20.87 -14.08
N ARG A 321 -19.54 -19.96 -14.37
CA ARG A 321 -20.41 -20.07 -15.56
C ARG A 321 -19.61 -20.06 -16.85
N SER A 322 -18.69 -19.11 -17.00
CA SER A 322 -17.82 -19.02 -18.18
C SER A 322 -16.92 -20.24 -18.33
N ALA A 323 -16.47 -20.85 -17.23
CA ALA A 323 -15.73 -22.11 -17.27
C ALA A 323 -16.60 -23.28 -17.79
N LEU A 324 -17.85 -23.40 -17.32
CA LEU A 324 -18.77 -24.42 -17.83
C LEU A 324 -19.07 -24.22 -19.34
N GLU A 325 -19.31 -22.97 -19.76
CA GLU A 325 -19.48 -22.62 -21.17
C GLU A 325 -18.23 -22.94 -22.00
N GLY A 326 -17.03 -22.66 -21.47
CA GLY A 326 -15.76 -23.01 -22.09
C GLY A 326 -15.50 -24.51 -22.22
N LEU A 327 -16.09 -25.32 -21.32
CA LEU A 327 -16.12 -26.79 -21.41
C LEU A 327 -17.22 -27.31 -22.36
N GLY A 328 -17.91 -26.42 -23.08
CA GLY A 328 -18.92 -26.75 -24.08
C GLY A 328 -20.35 -26.88 -23.55
N TRP A 329 -20.61 -26.55 -22.28
CA TRP A 329 -21.99 -26.57 -21.77
C TRP A 329 -22.85 -25.50 -22.44
N PRO A 330 -24.13 -25.79 -22.74
CA PRO A 330 -25.08 -24.77 -23.18
C PRO A 330 -25.23 -23.65 -22.14
N ALA A 331 -25.24 -22.39 -22.58
CA ALA A 331 -25.25 -21.22 -21.69
C ALA A 331 -26.42 -21.20 -20.69
N HIS A 332 -27.60 -21.70 -21.09
CA HIS A 332 -28.76 -21.78 -20.20
C HIS A 332 -28.54 -22.80 -19.07
N GLU A 333 -27.98 -23.97 -19.37
CA GLU A 333 -27.69 -25.02 -18.38
C GLU A 333 -26.55 -24.60 -17.43
N ALA A 334 -25.51 -23.95 -17.97
CA ALA A 334 -24.43 -23.39 -17.16
C ALA A 334 -24.97 -22.33 -16.18
N ARG A 335 -25.85 -21.44 -16.64
CA ARG A 335 -26.52 -20.45 -15.79
C ARG A 335 -27.36 -21.12 -14.71
N GLU A 336 -28.18 -22.10 -15.06
CA GLU A 336 -29.03 -22.80 -14.09
C GLU A 336 -28.20 -23.51 -13.01
N SER A 337 -27.13 -24.22 -13.41
CA SER A 337 -26.22 -24.90 -12.49
C SER A 337 -25.61 -23.93 -11.47
N VAL A 338 -25.08 -22.80 -11.95
CA VAL A 338 -24.50 -21.75 -11.10
C VAL A 338 -25.56 -21.11 -10.20
N MET A 339 -26.78 -20.88 -10.70
CA MET A 339 -27.87 -20.34 -9.88
C MET A 339 -28.31 -21.33 -8.80
N ARG A 340 -28.36 -22.63 -9.07
CA ARG A 340 -28.65 -23.64 -8.03
C ARG A 340 -27.56 -23.65 -6.95
N PHE A 341 -26.29 -23.63 -7.36
CA PHE A 341 -25.18 -23.52 -6.42
C PHE A 341 -25.28 -22.25 -5.56
N ARG A 342 -25.59 -21.10 -6.17
CA ARG A 342 -25.79 -19.82 -5.47
C ARG A 342 -26.83 -19.93 -4.36
N HIS A 343 -28.04 -20.39 -4.68
CA HIS A 343 -29.12 -20.52 -3.71
C HIS A 343 -28.75 -21.48 -2.57
N ARG A 344 -28.12 -22.61 -2.89
CA ARG A 344 -27.69 -23.58 -1.86
C ARG A 344 -26.58 -23.02 -0.98
N ASN A 345 -25.61 -22.31 -1.55
CA ASN A 345 -24.51 -21.72 -0.79
C ASN A 345 -25.02 -20.65 0.18
N ILE A 346 -25.97 -19.82 -0.24
CA ILE A 346 -26.64 -18.84 0.64
C ILE A 346 -27.36 -19.59 1.76
N LYS A 347 -28.19 -20.59 1.43
CA LYS A 347 -28.89 -21.41 2.43
C LYS A 347 -27.94 -22.07 3.43
N LEU A 348 -26.84 -22.66 2.95
CA LEU A 348 -25.83 -23.26 3.83
C LEU A 348 -25.17 -22.23 4.75
N THR A 349 -24.91 -21.02 4.24
CA THR A 349 -24.38 -19.91 5.04
C THR A 349 -25.38 -19.49 6.13
N ASP A 350 -26.68 -19.49 5.81
CA ASP A 350 -27.75 -19.20 6.77
C ASP A 350 -27.90 -20.31 7.82
N ASP A 351 -27.87 -21.57 7.41
CA ASP A 351 -27.99 -22.74 8.29
C ASP A 351 -26.78 -22.86 9.24
N THR A 352 -25.60 -22.42 8.80
CA THR A 352 -24.36 -22.49 9.60
C THR A 352 -24.15 -21.28 10.51
N TYR A 353 -24.80 -20.14 10.22
CA TYR A 353 -24.67 -18.92 11.02
C TYR A 353 -24.98 -19.13 12.52
N PRO A 354 -26.07 -19.79 12.96
CA PRO A 354 -26.33 -20.02 14.39
C PRO A 354 -25.22 -20.76 15.14
N HIS A 355 -24.37 -21.49 14.42
CA HIS A 355 -23.33 -22.35 14.99
C HIS A 355 -21.91 -21.81 14.78
N TYR A 356 -21.73 -20.63 14.18
CA TYR A 356 -20.41 -20.19 13.73
C TYR A 356 -19.39 -19.96 14.86
N LYS A 357 -19.87 -19.70 16.09
CA LYS A 357 -19.03 -19.56 17.30
C LYS A 357 -18.59 -20.91 17.89
N ASP A 358 -19.28 -22.00 17.55
CA ASP A 358 -18.94 -23.36 17.96
C ASP A 358 -18.31 -24.10 16.79
N ARG A 359 -16.97 -24.15 16.78
CA ARG A 359 -16.21 -24.73 15.67
C ARG A 359 -16.60 -26.18 15.37
N ALA A 360 -16.93 -26.98 16.38
CA ALA A 360 -17.28 -28.39 16.18
C ALA A 360 -18.64 -28.53 15.50
N LYS A 361 -19.66 -27.79 15.97
CA LYS A 361 -20.99 -27.77 15.34
C LYS A 361 -20.97 -27.15 13.96
N LEU A 362 -20.21 -26.08 13.76
CA LEU A 362 -20.02 -25.45 12.45
C LEU A 362 -19.50 -26.46 11.42
N ILE A 363 -18.46 -27.23 11.78
CA ILE A 363 -17.88 -28.25 10.89
C ILE A 363 -18.90 -29.36 10.61
N ALA A 364 -19.65 -29.81 11.62
CA ALA A 364 -20.65 -30.87 11.45
C ALA A 364 -21.75 -30.44 10.47
N VAL A 365 -22.36 -29.27 10.68
CA VAL A 365 -23.43 -28.73 9.82
C VAL A 365 -22.91 -28.44 8.41
N ALA A 366 -21.70 -27.89 8.28
CA ALA A 366 -21.09 -27.63 6.97
C ALA A 366 -20.78 -28.93 6.20
N LYS A 367 -20.33 -29.98 6.89
CA LYS A 367 -20.04 -31.29 6.29
C LYS A 367 -21.33 -31.98 5.85
N GLU A 368 -22.35 -32.00 6.69
CA GLU A 368 -23.66 -32.56 6.36
C GLU A 368 -24.28 -31.82 5.17
N GLY A 369 -24.30 -30.49 5.22
CA GLY A 369 -24.85 -29.66 4.15
C GLY A 369 -24.13 -29.83 2.81
N ARG A 370 -22.80 -30.08 2.85
CA ARG A 370 -21.99 -30.40 1.67
C ARG A 370 -22.30 -31.79 1.13
N GLN A 371 -22.37 -32.82 1.97
CA GLN A 371 -22.69 -34.18 1.55
C GLN A 371 -24.06 -34.23 0.87
N GLN A 372 -25.08 -33.61 1.49
CA GLN A 372 -26.42 -33.52 0.90
C GLN A 372 -26.41 -32.85 -0.48
N PHE A 373 -25.57 -31.82 -0.66
CA PHE A 373 -25.45 -31.14 -1.94
C PHE A 373 -24.70 -31.97 -2.97
N GLU A 374 -23.63 -32.66 -2.59
CA GLU A 374 -22.90 -33.56 -3.47
C GLU A 374 -23.79 -34.71 -3.97
N ASP A 375 -24.57 -35.30 -3.07
CA ASP A 375 -25.53 -36.37 -3.40
C ASP A 375 -26.63 -35.84 -4.35
N GLN A 376 -27.15 -34.64 -4.10
CA GLN A 376 -28.13 -33.99 -4.97
C GLN A 376 -27.54 -33.74 -6.37
N MET A 377 -26.33 -33.17 -6.44
CA MET A 377 -25.66 -32.87 -7.70
C MET A 377 -25.29 -34.16 -8.44
N ALA A 378 -24.98 -35.26 -7.75
CA ALA A 378 -24.75 -36.56 -8.35
C ALA A 378 -26.01 -37.07 -9.07
N ARG A 379 -27.17 -37.02 -8.40
CA ARG A 379 -28.46 -37.38 -9.00
C ARG A 379 -28.80 -36.52 -10.21
N GLU A 380 -28.58 -35.20 -10.11
CA GLU A 380 -28.79 -34.29 -11.24
C GLU A 380 -27.87 -34.58 -12.43
N ARG A 381 -26.59 -34.92 -12.18
CA ARG A 381 -25.67 -35.33 -13.24
C ARG A 381 -26.16 -36.59 -13.95
N GLU A 382 -26.65 -37.58 -13.21
CA GLU A 382 -27.23 -38.80 -13.77
C GLU A 382 -28.49 -38.52 -14.59
N GLU A 383 -29.41 -37.71 -14.08
CA GLU A 383 -30.63 -37.30 -14.80
C GLU A 383 -30.30 -36.51 -16.07
N ARG A 384 -29.31 -35.63 -16.00
CA ARG A 384 -28.85 -34.86 -17.14
C ARG A 384 -28.20 -35.74 -18.20
N GLN A 385 -27.34 -36.67 -17.80
CA GLN A 385 -26.72 -37.63 -18.71
C GLN A 385 -27.78 -38.47 -19.44
N LYS A 386 -28.85 -38.85 -18.73
CA LYS A 386 -30.02 -39.54 -19.34
C LYS A 386 -30.79 -38.67 -20.34
N ARG A 387 -30.86 -37.34 -20.13
CA ARG A 387 -31.58 -36.40 -21.00
C ARG A 387 -30.77 -35.93 -22.21
N SER A 388 -29.48 -35.63 -22.03
CA SER A 388 -28.63 -35.07 -23.09
C SER A 388 -27.95 -36.13 -23.94
N GLY A 389 -27.77 -37.36 -23.42
CA GLY A 389 -26.93 -38.39 -24.05
C GLY A 389 -25.43 -38.07 -24.05
N VAL A 390 -25.02 -36.94 -23.46
CA VAL A 390 -23.62 -36.46 -23.45
C VAL A 390 -23.07 -36.49 -22.03
N ASP A 391 -22.01 -37.28 -21.84
CA ASP A 391 -21.23 -37.32 -20.61
C ASP A 391 -20.11 -36.28 -20.66
N TRP A 392 -20.37 -35.09 -20.10
CA TRP A 392 -19.39 -34.01 -20.07
C TRP A 392 -18.17 -34.31 -19.17
N GLY A 393 -18.22 -35.38 -18.36
CA GLY A 393 -17.06 -35.87 -17.61
C GLY A 393 -16.10 -36.74 -18.45
N LYS A 394 -16.50 -37.13 -19.66
CA LYS A 394 -15.72 -37.98 -20.58
C LYS A 394 -15.28 -37.29 -21.87
N LEU A 395 -15.58 -36.00 -22.05
CA LEU A 395 -15.20 -35.26 -23.25
C LEU A 395 -13.69 -35.08 -23.46
N GLU A 396 -12.85 -35.51 -22.51
CA GLU A 396 -11.40 -35.52 -22.67
C GLU A 396 -10.88 -36.56 -23.68
N GLU A 397 -11.67 -37.58 -24.06
CA GLU A 397 -11.20 -38.61 -24.99
C GLU A 397 -11.48 -38.31 -26.47
N GLU A 398 -12.47 -37.49 -26.81
CA GLU A 398 -12.93 -37.35 -28.20
C GLU A 398 -12.46 -36.08 -28.92
N ASN A 399 -11.77 -35.17 -28.23
CA ASN A 399 -11.37 -33.86 -28.78
C ASN A 399 -9.94 -33.43 -28.39
N ARG A 400 -8.98 -34.35 -28.40
CA ARG A 400 -7.55 -33.99 -28.49
C ARG A 400 -7.15 -33.95 -29.98
N PRO A 401 -6.62 -32.84 -30.51
CA PRO A 401 -5.93 -32.86 -31.79
C PRO A 401 -4.68 -33.74 -31.75
#